data_AF-X1QHX2-F1
#
_entry.id   AF-X1QHX2-F1
#
_cell.length_a   1.000
_cell.length_b   1.000
_cell.length_c   1.000
_cell.angle_alpha   90.00
_cell.angle_beta   90.00
_cell.angle_gamma   90.00
#
_symmetry.space_group_name_H-M   'P 1'
#
loop_
_entity.id
_entity.type
_entity.pdbx_description
1 polymer ?
#
loop_
_entity_poly.entity_id
_entity_poly.type
_entity_poly.pdbx_seq_one_letter_code
_entity_poly.pdbx_strand_id
1 'polypeptide(L)'
;RWTANNFISYLVLKKGTSKEELEEKFKEFTRKYMGGEQFDEWVAQGNFWEYYLQPVTEIHLNSDLNGEFEANGNETYVYIFSVISIIILLIACINFMNLSTAKSSLRTKEVGMRKVVGSGRNKLVRQFLSESIILSFISLAVGLVIVHSLLPVYRNLVGRPLEIFYFNNFIVIPSLLALGLIVGIISGSYPAFFLSSFKPVTVLKGNSGDGKGGSWLRNILVIFQFTISIFLIIGTLTVYKQIKLFQNKKLGFEKEQVLVISN
;
A
#
# COMPACT_ATOMS: atom_id res chain seq x y z
N ARG A 1 26.95 16.02 -38.78
CA ARG A 1 26.28 15.01 -37.92
C ARG A 1 25.70 15.73 -36.72
N TRP A 2 24.48 15.39 -36.32
CA TRP A 2 23.86 15.94 -35.12
C TRP A 2 24.06 14.99 -33.95
N THR A 3 25.17 15.13 -33.23
CA THR A 3 25.58 14.20 -32.16
C THR A 3 25.35 14.74 -30.75
N ALA A 4 24.85 15.97 -30.61
CA ALA A 4 24.56 16.56 -29.30
C ALA A 4 23.20 16.08 -28.79
N ASN A 5 23.17 15.42 -27.63
CA ASN A 5 21.98 14.88 -26.96
C ASN A 5 21.84 15.34 -25.50
N ASN A 6 22.49 16.44 -25.15
CA ASN A 6 22.58 16.95 -23.78
C ASN A 6 21.36 17.77 -23.33
N PHE A 7 20.27 17.80 -24.12
CA PHE A 7 19.07 18.59 -23.83
C PHE A 7 17.84 17.69 -23.66
N ILE A 8 17.24 17.77 -22.49
CA ILE A 8 15.94 17.14 -22.23
C ILE A 8 14.89 17.87 -23.08
N SER A 9 14.21 17.12 -23.94
CA SER A 9 13.22 17.65 -24.88
C SER A 9 11.86 17.01 -24.63
N TYR A 10 10.84 17.82 -24.45
CA TYR A 10 9.46 17.37 -24.29
C TYR A 10 8.69 17.56 -25.60
N LEU A 11 7.92 16.54 -25.99
CA LEU A 11 7.11 16.55 -27.20
C LEU A 11 5.63 16.40 -26.81
N VAL A 12 4.78 17.27 -27.37
CA VAL A 12 3.33 17.12 -27.26
C VAL A 12 2.83 16.38 -28.50
N LEU A 13 2.34 15.15 -28.31
CA LEU A 13 1.83 14.34 -29.41
C LEU A 13 0.39 14.70 -29.76
N LYS A 14 0.05 14.59 -31.05
CA LYS A 14 -1.36 14.73 -31.48
C LYS A 14 -2.17 13.56 -30.91
N LYS A 15 -3.42 13.84 -30.53
CA LYS A 15 -4.33 12.82 -30.00
C LYS A 15 -4.49 11.67 -31.02
N GLY A 16 -4.24 10.45 -30.57
CA GLY A 16 -4.31 9.23 -31.40
C GLY A 16 -3.00 8.83 -32.09
N THR A 17 -1.90 9.57 -31.90
CA THR A 17 -0.58 9.15 -32.36
C THR A 17 -0.07 7.97 -31.53
N SER A 18 0.30 6.86 -32.17
CA SER A 18 0.98 5.74 -31.51
C SER A 18 2.42 6.13 -31.19
N LYS A 19 2.88 5.70 -30.01
CA LYS A 19 4.26 5.87 -29.56
C LYS A 19 5.21 5.10 -30.48
N GLU A 20 4.86 3.86 -30.76
CA GLU A 20 5.64 2.90 -31.53
C GLU A 20 5.84 3.38 -32.97
N GLU A 21 4.77 3.89 -33.61
CA GLU A 21 4.84 4.46 -34.97
C GLU A 21 5.76 5.69 -35.05
N LEU A 22 5.86 6.47 -33.97
CA LEU A 22 6.73 7.64 -33.92
C LEU A 22 8.19 7.25 -33.65
N GLU A 23 8.42 6.26 -32.79
CA GLU A 23 9.75 5.71 -32.53
C GLU A 23 10.35 5.05 -33.78
N GLU A 24 9.55 4.40 -34.62
CA GLU A 24 10.02 3.91 -35.92
C GLU A 24 10.54 5.04 -36.82
N LYS A 25 9.84 6.18 -36.84
CA LYS A 25 10.28 7.38 -37.59
C LYS A 25 11.55 7.97 -37.01
N PHE A 26 11.80 7.82 -35.70
CA PHE A 26 13.06 8.24 -35.09
C PHE A 26 14.25 7.44 -35.58
N LYS A 27 14.09 6.15 -35.94
CA LYS A 27 15.18 5.36 -36.52
C LYS A 27 15.63 5.95 -37.86
N GLU A 28 14.68 6.27 -38.74
CA GLU A 28 14.97 6.90 -40.04
C GLU A 28 15.58 8.30 -39.85
N PHE A 29 15.02 9.10 -38.94
CA PHE A 29 15.55 10.41 -38.58
C PHE A 29 17.01 10.31 -38.09
N THR A 30 17.28 9.39 -37.17
CA THR A 30 18.62 9.20 -36.59
C THR A 30 19.62 8.82 -37.67
N ARG A 31 19.28 7.82 -38.50
CA ARG A 31 20.11 7.42 -39.65
C ARG A 31 20.43 8.61 -40.56
N LYS A 32 19.42 9.41 -40.92
CA LYS A 32 19.57 10.57 -41.80
C LYS A 32 20.52 11.64 -41.24
N TYR A 33 20.42 11.96 -39.95
CA TYR A 33 21.20 13.07 -39.35
C TYR A 33 22.51 12.65 -38.66
N MET A 34 22.70 11.35 -38.39
CA MET A 34 23.92 10.79 -37.78
C MET A 34 24.99 10.32 -38.78
N GLY A 35 24.69 10.32 -40.09
CA GLY A 35 25.70 10.03 -41.12
C GLY A 35 25.32 8.98 -42.16
N GLY A 36 24.03 8.60 -42.25
CA GLY A 36 23.53 7.71 -43.28
C GLY A 36 24.21 6.34 -43.25
N GLU A 37 24.82 5.93 -44.36
CA GLU A 37 25.54 4.65 -44.49
C GLU A 37 26.66 4.49 -43.45
N GLN A 38 27.34 5.58 -43.08
CA GLN A 38 28.39 5.54 -42.07
C GLN A 38 27.84 5.29 -40.65
N PHE A 39 26.57 5.63 -40.41
CA PHE A 39 25.88 5.25 -39.18
C PHE A 39 25.52 3.76 -39.20
N ASP A 40 25.12 3.21 -40.35
CA ASP A 40 24.81 1.78 -40.49
C ASP A 40 26.05 0.90 -40.25
N GLU A 41 27.21 1.29 -40.79
CA GLU A 41 28.49 0.62 -40.51
C GLU A 41 28.88 0.71 -39.03
N TRP A 42 28.64 1.86 -38.39
CA TRP A 42 28.92 2.06 -36.97
C TRP A 42 27.99 1.21 -36.08
N VAL A 43 26.72 1.07 -36.44
CA VAL A 43 25.77 0.17 -35.77
C VAL A 43 26.14 -1.30 -35.99
N ALA A 44 26.60 -1.68 -37.18
CA ALA A 44 27.06 -3.04 -37.49
C ALA A 44 28.27 -3.47 -36.64
N GLN A 45 29.03 -2.53 -36.07
CA GLN A 45 30.11 -2.79 -35.10
C GLN A 45 29.59 -3.09 -33.68
N GLY A 46 28.28 -3.15 -33.47
CA GLY A 46 27.63 -3.41 -32.18
C GLY A 46 27.30 -2.15 -31.37
N ASN A 47 27.45 -0.96 -31.97
CA ASN A 47 27.02 0.29 -31.33
C ASN A 47 25.54 0.54 -31.59
N PHE A 48 24.91 1.34 -30.73
CA PHE A 48 23.52 1.76 -30.93
C PHE A 48 23.34 3.21 -30.51
N TRP A 49 22.43 3.89 -31.20
CA TRP A 49 21.94 5.21 -30.84
C TRP A 49 20.50 5.31 -31.26
N GLU A 50 19.59 5.27 -30.30
CA GLU A 50 18.15 5.28 -30.55
C GLU A 50 17.48 6.32 -29.65
N TYR A 51 16.56 7.08 -30.24
CA TYR A 51 15.64 7.90 -29.47
C TYR A 51 14.38 7.10 -29.20
N TYR A 52 13.96 7.07 -27.95
CA TYR A 52 12.68 6.50 -27.53
C TYR A 52 11.88 7.57 -26.78
N LEU A 53 10.57 7.36 -26.74
CA LEU A 53 9.64 8.22 -26.04
C LEU A 53 9.39 7.66 -24.65
N GLN A 54 9.37 8.56 -23.67
CA GLN A 54 8.97 8.23 -22.32
C GLN A 54 7.82 9.13 -21.89
N PRO A 55 6.67 8.56 -21.49
CA PRO A 55 5.59 9.36 -20.93
C PRO A 55 6.09 10.12 -19.71
N VAL A 56 5.79 11.42 -19.64
CA VAL A 56 6.21 12.29 -18.53
C VAL A 56 5.74 11.75 -17.18
N THR A 57 4.58 11.09 -17.15
CA THR A 57 4.00 10.46 -15.96
C THR A 57 4.77 9.25 -15.44
N GLU A 58 5.60 8.62 -16.27
CA GLU A 58 6.38 7.42 -15.91
C GLU A 58 7.79 7.76 -15.44
N ILE A 59 8.26 8.99 -15.68
CA ILE A 59 9.62 9.41 -15.33
C ILE A 59 9.91 9.14 -13.86
N HIS A 60 9.01 9.55 -12.97
CA HIS A 60 9.29 9.50 -11.53
C HIS A 60 9.48 8.09 -10.96
N LEU A 61 8.78 7.06 -11.46
CA LEU A 61 8.80 5.71 -10.86
C LEU A 61 9.49 4.65 -11.71
N ASN A 62 9.59 4.88 -13.02
CA ASN A 62 10.00 3.86 -13.98
C ASN A 62 11.26 4.27 -14.76
N SER A 63 11.69 5.54 -14.68
CA SER A 63 12.95 5.97 -15.31
C SER A 63 14.17 5.62 -14.46
N ASP A 64 15.26 5.33 -15.14
CA ASP A 64 16.60 5.18 -14.56
C ASP A 64 17.63 5.79 -15.53
N LEU A 65 17.36 7.02 -15.99
CA LEU A 65 18.19 7.71 -16.97
C LEU A 65 19.17 8.66 -16.30
N ASN A 66 20.36 8.77 -16.90
CA ASN A 66 21.36 9.72 -16.44
C ASN A 66 20.95 11.16 -16.80
N GLY A 67 21.11 12.09 -15.86
CA GLY A 67 20.90 13.52 -16.09
C GLY A 67 19.46 14.01 -15.88
N GLU A 68 18.63 13.26 -15.17
CA GLU A 68 17.28 13.71 -14.79
C GLU A 68 17.29 14.78 -13.70
N PHE A 69 16.23 15.60 -13.65
CA PHE A 69 16.12 16.76 -12.76
C PHE A 69 16.03 16.38 -11.27
N GLU A 70 15.44 15.23 -10.96
CA GLU A 70 15.28 14.72 -9.60
C GLU A 70 15.58 13.23 -9.56
N ALA A 71 15.99 12.74 -8.39
CA ALA A 71 16.20 11.32 -8.18
C ALA A 71 14.88 10.55 -8.32
N ASN A 72 14.89 9.51 -9.15
CA ASN A 72 13.75 8.64 -9.36
C ASN A 72 13.35 7.90 -8.08
N GLY A 73 12.04 7.68 -7.95
CA GLY A 73 11.48 6.69 -7.05
C GLY A 73 11.61 5.29 -7.61
N ASN A 74 11.31 4.30 -6.78
CA ASN A 74 11.25 2.91 -7.21
C ASN A 74 9.82 2.39 -7.02
N GLU A 75 9.17 2.01 -8.12
CA GLU A 75 7.82 1.46 -8.12
C GLU A 75 7.68 0.24 -7.20
N THR A 76 8.73 -0.58 -7.11
CA THR A 76 8.79 -1.76 -6.22
C THR A 76 8.59 -1.36 -4.76
N TYR A 77 9.15 -0.24 -4.31
CA TYR A 77 8.96 0.24 -2.94
C TYR A 77 7.52 0.69 -2.70
N VAL A 78 6.89 1.33 -3.68
CA VAL A 78 5.47 1.71 -3.60
C VAL A 78 4.59 0.47 -3.44
N TYR A 79 4.84 -0.58 -4.23
CA TYR A 79 4.11 -1.85 -4.10
C TYR A 79 4.36 -2.55 -2.77
N ILE A 80 5.62 -2.65 -2.33
CA ILE A 80 5.96 -3.28 -1.05
C ILE A 80 5.25 -2.56 0.11
N PHE A 81 5.31 -1.23 0.17
CA PHE A 81 4.64 -0.48 1.23
C PHE A 81 3.11 -0.59 1.15
N SER A 82 2.54 -0.63 -0.04
CA SER A 82 1.09 -0.81 -0.23
C SER A 82 0.62 -2.19 0.25
N VAL A 83 1.35 -3.25 -0.10
CA VAL A 83 1.05 -4.62 0.34
C VAL A 83 1.18 -4.74 1.86
N ILE A 84 2.26 -4.20 2.45
CA ILE A 84 2.45 -4.19 3.91
C ILE A 84 1.29 -3.45 4.60
N SER A 85 0.87 -2.30 4.05
CA SER A 85 -0.23 -1.51 4.60
C SER A 85 -1.55 -2.29 4.58
N ILE A 86 -1.87 -2.98 3.48
CA ILE A 86 -3.06 -3.84 3.37
C ILE A 86 -3.01 -4.98 4.38
N ILE A 87 -1.84 -5.63 4.52
CA ILE A 87 -1.64 -6.72 5.48
C ILE A 87 -1.87 -6.25 6.92
N ILE A 88 -1.28 -5.11 7.31
CA ILE A 88 -1.44 -4.54 8.66
C ILE A 88 -2.91 -4.20 8.91
N LEU A 89 -3.61 -3.64 7.92
CA LEU A 89 -5.03 -3.33 8.02
C LEU A 89 -5.88 -4.60 8.20
N LEU A 90 -5.57 -5.68 7.48
CA LEU A 90 -6.22 -6.98 7.65
C LEU A 90 -6.00 -7.56 9.05
N ILE A 91 -4.77 -7.48 9.57
CA ILE A 91 -4.45 -7.87 10.95
C ILE A 91 -5.31 -7.09 11.94
N ALA A 92 -5.45 -5.78 11.76
CA ALA A 92 -6.28 -4.94 12.63
C ALA A 92 -7.77 -5.33 12.56
N CYS A 93 -8.30 -5.60 11.36
CA CYS A 93 -9.67 -6.06 11.17
C CYS A 93 -9.92 -7.39 11.88
N ILE A 94 -9.02 -8.37 11.71
CA ILE A 94 -9.12 -9.68 12.33
C ILE A 94 -9.02 -9.56 13.86
N ASN A 95 -8.11 -8.73 14.37
CA ASN A 95 -7.97 -8.47 15.79
C ASN A 95 -9.28 -7.93 16.38
N PHE A 96 -9.88 -6.93 15.72
CA PHE A 96 -11.16 -6.38 16.13
C PHE A 96 -12.28 -7.43 16.09
N MET A 97 -12.36 -8.26 15.04
CA MET A 97 -13.31 -9.36 14.95
C MET A 97 -13.16 -10.32 16.14
N ASN A 98 -11.92 -10.70 16.47
CA ASN A 98 -11.61 -11.62 17.55
C ASN A 98 -12.01 -11.05 18.92
N LEU A 99 -11.65 -9.80 19.20
CA LEU A 99 -12.02 -9.10 20.43
C LEU A 99 -13.54 -8.92 20.56
N SER A 100 -14.20 -8.49 19.49
CA SER A 100 -15.66 -8.29 19.46
C SER A 100 -16.40 -9.61 19.66
N THR A 101 -15.91 -10.70 19.07
CA THR A 101 -16.45 -12.05 19.24
C THR A 101 -16.19 -12.59 20.66
N ALA A 102 -15.04 -12.32 21.27
CA ALA A 102 -14.77 -12.72 22.66
C ALA A 102 -15.70 -12.01 23.64
N LYS A 103 -15.88 -10.70 23.49
CA LYS A 103 -16.81 -9.87 24.28
C LYS A 103 -18.28 -10.22 24.03
N SER A 104 -18.57 -10.85 22.90
CA SER A 104 -19.91 -11.25 22.51
C SER A 104 -20.56 -12.21 23.51
N SER A 105 -19.75 -13.05 24.18
CA SER A 105 -20.19 -13.97 25.23
C SER A 105 -20.94 -13.27 26.38
N LEU A 106 -20.51 -12.05 26.73
CA LEU A 106 -21.14 -11.21 27.76
C LEU A 106 -22.49 -10.66 27.29
N ARG A 107 -22.63 -10.41 25.98
CA ARG A 107 -23.85 -9.87 25.35
C ARG A 107 -24.84 -10.96 24.91
N THR A 108 -24.50 -12.24 25.05
CA THR A 108 -25.34 -13.35 24.59
C THR A 108 -26.70 -13.40 25.29
N LYS A 109 -26.76 -13.10 26.60
CA LYS A 109 -28.02 -13.07 27.36
C LYS A 109 -28.95 -11.94 26.89
N GLU A 110 -28.39 -10.75 26.62
CA GLU A 110 -29.12 -9.60 26.10
C GLU A 110 -29.72 -9.89 24.71
N VAL A 111 -28.93 -10.48 23.82
CA VAL A 111 -29.38 -10.88 22.47
C VAL A 111 -30.45 -11.97 22.53
N GLY A 112 -30.29 -12.94 23.43
CA GLY A 112 -31.28 -13.99 23.70
C GLY A 112 -32.62 -13.41 24.14
N MET A 113 -32.61 -12.49 25.11
CA MET A 113 -33.81 -11.80 25.59
C MET A 113 -34.48 -10.99 24.47
N ARG A 114 -33.71 -10.22 23.69
CA ARG A 114 -34.24 -9.43 22.55
C ARG A 114 -34.94 -10.30 21.51
N LYS A 115 -34.40 -11.48 21.22
CA LYS A 115 -35.03 -12.44 20.29
C LYS A 115 -36.33 -13.02 20.83
N VAL A 116 -36.40 -13.29 22.14
CA VAL A 116 -37.64 -13.75 22.79
C VAL A 116 -38.73 -12.68 22.72
N VAL A 117 -38.35 -11.40 22.85
CA VAL A 117 -39.25 -10.24 22.69
C VAL A 117 -39.56 -9.92 21.20
N GLY A 118 -39.11 -10.76 20.26
CA GLY A 118 -39.47 -10.64 18.84
C GLY A 118 -38.49 -9.86 17.96
N SER A 119 -37.27 -9.57 18.43
CA SER A 119 -36.23 -8.97 17.59
C SER A 119 -35.75 -9.98 16.53
N GLY A 120 -36.09 -9.72 15.28
CA GLY A 120 -35.62 -10.52 14.14
C GLY A 120 -34.10 -10.46 13.94
N ARG A 121 -33.54 -11.53 13.34
CA ARG A 121 -32.09 -11.68 13.07
C ARG A 121 -31.50 -10.47 12.33
N ASN A 122 -32.21 -9.95 11.33
CA ASN A 122 -31.73 -8.83 10.50
C ASN A 122 -31.60 -7.53 11.30
N LYS A 123 -32.45 -7.29 12.30
CA LYS A 123 -32.35 -6.10 13.16
C LYS A 123 -31.06 -6.13 13.99
N LEU A 124 -30.72 -7.30 14.52
CA LEU A 124 -29.48 -7.49 15.28
C LEU A 124 -28.23 -7.37 14.40
N VAL A 125 -28.25 -7.96 13.20
CA VAL A 125 -27.13 -7.82 12.24
C VAL A 125 -26.89 -6.35 11.90
N ARG A 126 -27.96 -5.61 11.56
CA ARG A 126 -27.86 -4.19 11.21
C ARG A 126 -27.34 -3.35 12.37
N GLN A 127 -27.78 -3.64 13.60
CA GLN A 127 -27.30 -2.96 14.80
C GLN A 127 -25.79 -3.17 14.99
N PHE A 128 -25.33 -4.43 15.02
CA PHE A 128 -23.90 -4.71 15.23
C PHE A 128 -23.02 -4.17 14.10
N LEU A 129 -23.48 -4.28 12.85
CA LEU A 129 -22.75 -3.72 11.71
C LEU A 129 -22.66 -2.19 11.80
N SER A 130 -23.73 -1.51 12.21
CA SER A 130 -23.70 -0.06 12.42
C SER A 130 -22.78 0.35 13.56
N GLU A 131 -22.72 -0.40 14.66
CA GLU A 131 -21.79 -0.18 15.77
C GLU A 131 -20.34 -0.29 15.28
N SER A 132 -20.01 -1.32 14.48
CA SER A 132 -18.67 -1.49 13.91
C SER A 132 -18.31 -0.40 12.90
N ILE A 133 -19.24 0.03 12.05
CA ILE A 133 -19.01 1.13 11.09
C ILE A 133 -18.73 2.44 11.82
N ILE A 134 -19.53 2.78 12.85
CA ILE A 134 -19.32 4.00 13.65
C ILE A 134 -17.95 3.96 14.33
N LEU A 135 -17.59 2.83 14.95
CA LEU A 135 -16.28 2.65 15.57
C LEU A 135 -15.13 2.75 14.56
N SER A 136 -15.31 2.26 13.33
CA SER A 136 -14.33 2.40 12.24
C SER A 136 -14.12 3.86 11.85
N PHE A 137 -15.19 4.65 11.73
CA PHE A 137 -15.07 6.08 11.44
C PHE A 137 -14.43 6.88 12.58
N ILE A 138 -14.74 6.55 13.84
CA ILE A 138 -14.06 7.15 15.00
C ILE A 138 -12.56 6.80 14.96
N SER A 139 -12.23 5.54 14.69
CA SER A 139 -10.84 5.09 14.58
C SER A 139 -10.11 5.76 13.41
N LEU A 140 -10.78 5.97 12.28
CA LEU A 140 -10.24 6.71 11.14
C LEU A 140 -9.93 8.16 11.51
N ALA A 141 -10.84 8.85 12.19
CA ALA A 141 -10.63 10.23 12.64
C ALA A 141 -9.43 10.32 13.60
N VAL A 142 -9.36 9.41 14.58
CA VAL A 142 -8.21 9.32 15.51
C VAL A 142 -6.91 9.01 14.76
N GLY A 143 -6.96 8.09 13.78
CA GLY A 143 -5.82 7.75 12.94
C GLY A 143 -5.29 8.94 12.15
N LEU A 144 -6.17 9.75 11.56
CA LEU A 144 -5.78 10.97 10.84
C LEU A 144 -5.10 11.99 11.76
N VAL A 145 -5.59 12.16 12.99
CA VAL A 145 -4.96 13.03 14.00
C VAL A 145 -3.56 12.52 14.35
N ILE A 146 -3.39 11.21 14.54
CA ILE A 146 -2.10 10.60 14.84
C ILE A 146 -1.13 10.79 13.67
N VAL A 147 -1.56 10.51 12.44
CA VAL A 147 -0.75 10.69 11.22
C VAL A 147 -0.30 12.14 11.09
N HIS A 148 -1.21 13.10 11.25
CA HIS A 148 -0.87 14.52 11.16
C HIS A 148 0.11 14.95 12.26
N SER A 149 -0.04 14.42 13.47
CA SER A 149 0.85 14.72 14.60
C SER A 149 2.25 14.12 14.45
N LEU A 150 2.37 12.94 13.82
CA LEU A 150 3.65 12.26 13.59
C LEU A 150 4.34 12.70 12.30
N LEU A 151 3.64 13.37 11.39
CA LEU A 151 4.18 13.81 10.11
C LEU A 151 5.45 14.68 10.26
N PRO A 152 5.55 15.65 11.19
CA PRO A 152 6.79 16.42 11.37
C PRO A 152 7.99 15.55 11.77
N VAL A 153 7.77 14.55 12.64
CA VAL A 153 8.82 13.61 13.05
C VAL A 153 9.28 12.80 11.84
N TYR A 154 8.33 12.31 11.04
CA TYR A 154 8.63 11.54 9.84
C TYR A 154 9.37 12.38 8.77
N ARG A 155 8.99 13.65 8.58
CA ARG A 155 9.71 14.59 7.69
C ARG A 155 11.19 14.72 8.07
N ASN A 156 11.49 14.87 9.36
CA ASN A 156 12.85 14.98 9.87
C ASN A 156 13.64 13.67 9.71
N LEU A 157 12.99 12.52 9.89
CA LEU A 157 13.62 11.21 9.74
C LEU A 157 14.00 10.89 8.29
N VAL A 158 13.17 11.29 7.32
CA VAL A 158 13.39 11.01 5.90
C VAL A 158 14.13 12.15 5.18
N GLY A 159 14.20 13.34 5.81
CA GLY A 159 14.83 14.52 5.21
C GLY A 159 14.07 15.05 4.00
N ARG A 160 12.76 14.82 3.91
CA ARG A 160 11.91 15.26 2.79
C ARG A 160 10.71 16.09 3.27
N PRO A 161 10.37 17.20 2.57
CA PRO A 161 9.20 18.01 2.89
C PRO A 161 7.92 17.28 2.45
N LEU A 162 7.38 16.43 3.33
CA LEU A 162 6.17 15.65 3.07
C LEU A 162 4.92 16.37 3.54
N GLU A 163 4.17 16.96 2.61
CA GLU A 163 2.90 17.63 2.92
C GLU A 163 1.71 16.79 2.47
N ILE A 164 0.70 16.66 3.34
CA ILE A 164 -0.53 15.94 3.02
C ILE A 164 -1.60 16.96 2.66
N PHE A 165 -1.92 17.04 1.38
CA PHE A 165 -2.96 17.93 0.87
C PHE A 165 -4.28 17.17 0.66
N TYR A 166 -5.07 17.03 1.73
CA TYR A 166 -6.35 16.32 1.67
C TYR A 166 -7.36 16.93 0.68
N PHE A 167 -7.30 18.24 0.45
CA PHE A 167 -8.27 18.98 -0.38
C PHE A 167 -7.82 19.24 -1.81
N ASN A 168 -6.54 19.02 -2.13
CA ASN A 168 -6.02 19.31 -3.47
C ASN A 168 -6.47 18.28 -4.50
N ASN A 169 -6.73 17.04 -4.05
CA ASN A 169 -7.25 15.98 -4.90
C ASN A 169 -8.61 15.50 -4.38
N PHE A 170 -9.64 15.71 -5.19
CA PHE A 170 -11.02 15.35 -4.89
C PHE A 170 -11.20 13.85 -4.55
N ILE A 171 -10.31 12.97 -5.01
CA ILE A 171 -10.38 11.51 -4.81
C ILE A 171 -10.02 11.11 -3.37
N VAL A 172 -9.27 11.92 -2.63
CA VAL A 172 -8.73 11.56 -1.31
C VAL A 172 -9.81 11.43 -0.25
N ILE A 173 -10.76 12.37 -0.19
CA ILE A 173 -11.82 12.34 0.83
C ILE A 173 -12.78 11.14 0.60
N PRO A 174 -13.32 10.91 -0.62
CA PRO A 174 -14.12 9.74 -0.92
C PRO A 174 -13.39 8.43 -0.65
N SER A 175 -12.08 8.34 -0.94
CA SER A 175 -11.32 7.11 -0.68
C SER A 175 -11.14 6.82 0.81
N LEU A 176 -10.92 7.85 1.65
CA LEU A 176 -10.89 7.71 3.11
C LEU A 176 -12.24 7.28 3.68
N LEU A 177 -13.33 7.86 3.18
CA LEU A 177 -14.69 7.47 3.59
C LEU A 177 -15.01 6.03 3.17
N ALA A 178 -14.65 5.66 1.95
CA ALA A 178 -14.79 4.29 1.46
C ALA A 178 -13.96 3.31 2.29
N LEU A 179 -12.72 3.68 2.65
CA LEU A 179 -11.86 2.87 3.52
C LEU A 179 -12.52 2.63 4.89
N GLY A 180 -13.01 3.69 5.55
CA GLY A 180 -13.69 3.60 6.84
C GLY A 180 -14.92 2.68 6.78
N LEU A 181 -15.70 2.77 5.70
CA LEU A 181 -16.86 1.92 5.45
C LEU A 181 -16.46 0.46 5.22
N ILE A 182 -15.50 0.21 4.33
CA ILE A 182 -15.01 -1.14 4.00
C ILE A 182 -14.46 -1.83 5.25
N VAL A 183 -13.61 -1.13 6.01
CA VAL A 183 -13.04 -1.66 7.26
C VAL A 183 -14.13 -1.94 8.29
N GLY A 184 -15.09 -1.04 8.47
CA GLY A 184 -16.22 -1.25 9.38
C GLY A 184 -17.08 -2.45 8.99
N ILE A 185 -17.34 -2.64 7.70
CA ILE A 185 -18.09 -3.78 7.18
C ILE A 185 -17.30 -5.08 7.39
N ILE A 186 -16.04 -5.13 6.95
CA ILE A 186 -15.20 -6.33 7.06
C ILE A 186 -15.08 -6.74 8.54
N SER A 187 -14.67 -5.81 9.41
CA SER A 187 -14.45 -6.05 10.83
C SER A 187 -15.73 -6.35 11.63
N GLY A 188 -16.88 -5.80 11.22
CA GLY A 188 -18.18 -6.03 11.86
C GLY A 188 -18.95 -7.24 11.34
N SER A 189 -18.63 -7.72 10.13
CA SER A 189 -19.38 -8.81 9.47
C SER A 189 -19.38 -10.08 10.31
N TYR A 190 -18.20 -10.57 10.71
CA TYR A 190 -18.10 -11.83 11.43
C TYR A 190 -18.83 -11.80 12.79
N PRO A 191 -18.59 -10.81 13.69
CA PRO A 191 -19.37 -10.69 14.92
C PRO A 191 -20.88 -10.57 14.68
N ALA A 192 -21.32 -9.78 13.69
CA ALA A 192 -22.74 -9.57 13.41
C ALA A 192 -23.45 -10.86 12.97
N PHE A 193 -22.85 -11.64 12.07
CA PHE A 193 -23.42 -12.92 11.62
C PHE A 193 -23.36 -14.00 12.71
N PHE A 194 -22.26 -14.04 13.46
CA PHE A 194 -22.07 -14.99 14.56
C PHE A 194 -23.06 -14.73 15.71
N LEU A 195 -23.13 -13.51 16.24
CA LEU A 195 -24.04 -13.12 17.33
C LEU A 195 -25.51 -13.25 16.95
N SER A 196 -25.86 -12.86 15.73
CA SER A 196 -27.24 -12.95 15.26
C SER A 196 -27.71 -14.38 15.04
N SER A 197 -26.82 -15.39 15.04
CA SER A 197 -27.18 -16.80 14.84
C SER A 197 -27.58 -17.54 16.13
N PHE A 198 -27.36 -16.97 17.32
CA PHE A 198 -27.62 -17.66 18.60
C PHE A 198 -29.10 -18.05 18.80
N LYS A 199 -29.36 -19.32 19.14
CA LYS A 199 -30.71 -19.82 19.43
C LYS A 199 -31.06 -19.56 20.91
N PRO A 200 -32.19 -18.91 21.22
CA PRO A 200 -32.57 -18.58 22.60
C PRO A 200 -32.67 -19.79 23.54
N VAL A 201 -33.13 -20.93 22.99
CA VAL A 201 -33.37 -22.17 23.76
C VAL A 201 -32.09 -22.76 24.35
N THR A 202 -30.95 -22.63 23.67
CA THR A 202 -29.65 -23.12 24.18
C THR A 202 -29.05 -22.14 25.19
N VAL A 203 -29.23 -20.84 24.99
CA VAL A 203 -28.69 -19.79 25.89
C VAL A 203 -29.40 -19.81 27.26
N LEU A 204 -30.71 -20.08 27.29
CA LEU A 204 -31.51 -20.06 28.53
C LEU A 204 -31.42 -21.37 29.35
N LYS A 205 -31.07 -22.50 28.72
CA LYS A 205 -30.89 -23.78 29.42
C LYS A 205 -29.53 -23.95 30.10
N GLY A 206 -28.67 -22.91 30.11
CA GLY A 206 -27.33 -22.96 30.73
C GLY A 206 -26.32 -23.85 30.00
N ASN A 207 -26.79 -24.77 29.14
CA ASN A 207 -25.96 -25.46 28.16
C ASN A 207 -25.60 -24.46 27.06
N SER A 208 -24.57 -23.67 27.34
CA SER A 208 -23.87 -22.82 26.39
C SER A 208 -23.38 -23.71 25.27
N GLY A 209 -24.28 -24.03 24.34
CA GLY A 209 -24.06 -24.95 23.25
C GLY A 209 -22.91 -24.39 22.46
N ASP A 210 -21.75 -24.98 22.72
CA ASP A 210 -20.49 -24.73 22.04
C ASP A 210 -20.73 -25.16 20.60
N GLY A 211 -21.28 -24.22 19.82
CA GLY A 211 -21.50 -24.40 18.40
C GLY A 211 -20.12 -24.53 17.78
N LYS A 212 -19.66 -25.77 17.64
CA LYS A 212 -18.33 -26.17 17.13
C LYS A 212 -17.90 -25.40 15.86
N GLY A 213 -18.84 -24.83 15.09
CA GLY A 213 -18.55 -24.01 13.91
C GLY A 213 -18.01 -22.60 14.14
N GLY A 214 -18.29 -21.95 15.28
CA GLY A 214 -17.87 -20.55 15.53
C GLY A 214 -16.47 -20.39 16.12
N SER A 215 -16.03 -21.38 16.91
CA SER A 215 -14.69 -21.38 17.52
C SER A 215 -13.60 -21.67 16.49
N TRP A 216 -13.87 -22.56 15.52
CA TRP A 216 -12.89 -22.97 14.51
C TRP A 216 -12.50 -21.84 13.54
N LEU A 217 -13.47 -21.09 13.00
CA LEU A 217 -13.18 -19.96 12.11
C LEU A 217 -12.37 -18.87 12.83
N ARG A 218 -12.72 -18.56 14.09
CA ARG A 218 -11.92 -17.65 14.93
C ARG A 218 -10.49 -18.16 15.10
N ASN A 219 -10.32 -19.45 15.40
CA ASN A 219 -9.00 -20.02 15.59
C ASN A 219 -8.15 -19.93 14.30
N ILE A 220 -8.74 -20.17 13.13
CA ILE A 220 -8.06 -19.97 11.84
C ILE A 220 -7.63 -18.51 11.66
N LEU A 221 -8.55 -17.57 11.90
CA LEU A 221 -8.27 -16.14 11.76
C LEU A 221 -7.15 -15.70 12.72
N VAL A 222 -7.17 -16.19 13.95
CA VAL A 222 -6.12 -15.94 14.96
C VAL A 222 -4.77 -16.49 14.50
N ILE A 223 -4.72 -17.75 14.05
CA ILE A 223 -3.49 -18.37 13.57
C ILE A 223 -2.93 -17.58 12.38
N PHE A 224 -3.77 -17.27 11.39
CA PHE A 224 -3.39 -16.48 10.22
C PHE A 224 -2.83 -15.09 10.61
N GLN A 225 -3.50 -14.39 11.52
CA GLN A 225 -3.05 -13.08 12.03
C GLN A 225 -1.65 -13.16 12.67
N PHE A 226 -1.43 -14.15 13.54
CA PHE A 226 -0.16 -14.32 14.22
C PHE A 226 0.95 -14.77 13.27
N THR A 227 0.66 -15.65 12.30
CA THR A 227 1.62 -16.06 11.27
C THR A 227 2.14 -14.85 10.50
N ILE A 228 1.25 -13.98 10.04
CA ILE A 228 1.68 -12.80 9.28
C ILE A 228 2.43 -11.80 10.18
N SER A 229 1.97 -11.61 11.42
CA SER A 229 2.65 -10.70 12.36
C SER A 229 4.08 -11.18 12.65
N ILE A 230 4.28 -12.48 12.89
CA ILE A 230 5.61 -13.08 13.09
C ILE A 230 6.47 -12.91 11.85
N PHE A 231 5.92 -13.15 10.66
CA PHE A 231 6.63 -12.95 9.40
C PHE A 231 7.11 -11.49 9.23
N LEU A 232 6.25 -10.51 9.49
CA LEU A 232 6.61 -9.09 9.42
C LEU A 232 7.68 -8.70 10.45
N ILE A 233 7.61 -9.24 11.68
CA ILE A 233 8.62 -9.01 12.71
C ILE A 233 9.97 -9.57 12.27
N ILE A 234 10.02 -10.81 11.77
CA ILE A 234 11.25 -11.44 11.27
C ILE A 234 11.81 -10.63 10.10
N GLY A 235 10.97 -10.21 9.16
CA GLY A 235 11.37 -9.37 8.02
C GLY A 235 11.98 -8.05 8.47
N THR A 236 11.31 -7.34 9.37
CA THR A 236 11.79 -6.07 9.94
C THR A 236 13.11 -6.24 10.66
N LEU A 237 13.25 -7.28 11.49
CA LEU A 237 14.50 -7.57 12.21
C LEU A 237 15.64 -7.93 11.25
N THR A 238 15.35 -8.61 10.15
CA THR A 238 16.34 -8.99 9.13
C THR A 238 16.84 -7.75 8.40
N VAL A 239 15.92 -6.90 7.93
CA VAL A 239 16.27 -5.62 7.29
C VAL A 239 17.05 -4.74 8.25
N TYR A 240 16.61 -4.62 9.50
CA TYR A 240 17.33 -3.85 10.52
C TYR A 240 18.76 -4.38 10.73
N LYS A 241 18.94 -5.70 10.83
CA LYS A 241 20.27 -6.32 10.92
C LYS A 241 21.12 -6.05 9.68
N GLN A 242 20.54 -6.11 8.48
CA GLN A 242 21.25 -5.79 7.24
C GLN A 242 21.68 -4.33 7.21
N ILE A 243 20.79 -3.38 7.51
CA ILE A 243 21.12 -1.95 7.58
C ILE A 243 22.24 -1.71 8.59
N LYS A 244 22.14 -2.29 9.79
CA LYS A 244 23.18 -2.18 10.80
C LYS A 244 24.51 -2.79 10.33
N LEU A 245 24.47 -3.91 9.62
CA LEU A 245 25.67 -4.51 9.03
C LEU A 245 26.29 -3.59 7.97
N PHE A 246 25.49 -3.03 7.05
CA PHE A 246 25.97 -2.09 6.03
C PHE A 246 26.56 -0.81 6.62
N GLN A 247 25.98 -0.29 7.70
CA GLN A 247 26.49 0.91 8.37
C GLN A 247 27.80 0.66 9.15
N ASN A 248 27.98 -0.53 9.72
CA ASN A 248 29.14 -0.84 10.58
C ASN A 248 30.23 -1.65 9.87
N LYS A 249 29.97 -2.16 8.66
CA LYS A 249 30.97 -2.87 7.88
C LYS A 249 32.00 -1.86 7.40
N LYS A 250 33.25 -1.99 7.87
CA LYS A 250 34.39 -1.22 7.38
C LYS A 250 34.47 -1.38 5.86
N LEU A 251 34.29 -0.29 5.12
CA LEU A 251 34.28 -0.28 3.66
C LEU A 251 35.68 -0.47 3.03
N GLY A 252 36.72 -0.59 3.85
CA GLY A 252 38.11 -0.71 3.40
C GLY A 252 38.72 0.61 2.92
N PHE A 253 37.95 1.71 2.90
CA PHE A 253 38.39 3.06 2.59
C PHE A 253 37.73 4.07 3.55
N GLU A 254 38.49 5.08 3.97
CA GLU A 254 37.99 6.18 4.82
C GLU A 254 37.16 7.15 3.97
N LYS A 255 35.88 7.32 4.31
CA LYS A 255 34.98 8.24 3.60
C LYS A 255 35.35 9.71 3.84
N GLU A 256 36.07 9.99 4.91
CA GLU A 256 36.46 11.36 5.31
C GLU A 256 37.66 11.92 4.52
N GLN A 257 38.38 11.10 3.72
CA GLN A 257 39.60 11.53 3.01
C GLN A 257 39.54 11.30 1.49
N VAL A 258 38.38 11.45 0.86
CA VAL A 258 38.27 11.39 -0.60
C VAL A 258 38.66 12.75 -1.19
N LEU A 259 39.92 12.88 -1.63
CA LEU A 259 40.39 14.05 -2.37
C LEU A 259 39.87 13.97 -3.81
N VAL A 260 38.84 14.76 -4.13
CA VAL A 260 38.33 14.88 -5.50
C VAL A 260 39.27 15.81 -6.28
N ILE A 261 40.17 15.23 -7.08
CA ILE A 261 40.97 16.00 -8.04
C ILE A 261 40.06 16.26 -9.24
N SER A 262 39.64 17.51 -9.39
CA SER A 262 39.07 18.01 -10.65
C SER A 262 40.22 18.27 -11.62
N ASN A 263 40.08 17.76 -12.84
CA ASN A 263 41.00 18.03 -13.95
C ASN A 263 40.33 19.00 -14.92
#